data_AF-A0A8J2H8H3-F1
#
_entry.id   AF-A0A8J2H8H3-F1
#
_cell.length_a   1.000
_cell.length_b   1.000
_cell.length_c   1.000
_cell.angle_alpha   90.00
_cell.angle_beta   90.00
_cell.angle_gamma   90.00
#
_symmetry.space_group_name_H-M   'P 1'
#
loop_
_entity.id
_entity.type
_entity.pdbx_description
1 polymer ?
#
loop_
_entity_poly.entity_id
_entity_poly.type
_entity_poly.pdbx_seq_one_letter_code
_entity_poly.pdbx_strand_id
1 'polypeptide(L)'
;MESRFIKMLSMLLDSRHIDVSYFAAGIAAHLLSDGPRAWEAWTADQSLPTREQLLDQLANAVTNWQTPQGEMVAYRSFQPFFSLLKCTEAYPVQLWAVWAIHHVCTKNPKKYCGMLIREGGVEILKLLEQNEEEIQPNIRALCRSILDTLLLYPL
;
A
#
# COMPACT_ATOMS: atom_id res chain seq x y z
N MET A 1 -1.63 7.00 -21.03
CA MET A 1 -1.37 5.59 -20.66
C MET A 1 -2.16 4.69 -21.59
N GLU A 2 -1.72 3.47 -21.90
CA GLU A 2 -2.46 2.61 -22.82
C GLU A 2 -3.75 2.09 -22.18
N SER A 3 -4.90 2.23 -22.85
CA SER A 3 -6.21 1.76 -22.35
C SER A 3 -6.20 0.28 -21.96
N ARG A 4 -5.49 -0.57 -22.73
CA ARG A 4 -5.38 -2.00 -22.43
C ARG A 4 -4.66 -2.27 -21.12
N PHE A 5 -3.69 -1.43 -20.76
CA PHE A 5 -2.94 -1.59 -19.52
C PHE A 5 -3.82 -1.35 -18.29
N ILE A 6 -4.63 -0.29 -18.29
CA ILE A 6 -5.55 -0.01 -17.17
C ILE A 6 -6.61 -1.11 -17.02
N LYS A 7 -7.19 -1.60 -18.12
CA LYS A 7 -8.14 -2.73 -18.09
C LYS A 7 -7.48 -3.99 -17.52
N MET A 8 -6.26 -4.30 -17.97
CA MET A 8 -5.49 -5.45 -17.47
C MET A 8 -5.17 -5.31 -15.99
N LEU A 9 -4.73 -4.12 -15.56
CA LEU A 9 -4.42 -3.85 -14.16
C LEU A 9 -5.63 -4.05 -13.26
N SER A 10 -6.79 -3.52 -13.65
CA SER A 10 -8.05 -3.72 -12.93
C SER A 10 -8.43 -5.21 -12.83
N MET A 11 -8.33 -5.98 -13.92
CA MET A 11 -8.58 -7.42 -13.89
C MET A 11 -7.61 -8.20 -12.98
N LEU A 12 -6.32 -7.81 -12.95
CA LEU A 12 -5.31 -8.47 -12.10
C LEU A 12 -5.48 -8.12 -10.62
N LEU A 13 -6.00 -6.93 -10.32
CA LEU A 13 -6.29 -6.48 -8.96
C LEU A 13 -7.39 -7.33 -8.31
N ASP A 14 -8.36 -7.78 -9.09
CA ASP A 14 -9.45 -8.68 -8.67
C ASP A 14 -9.04 -10.18 -8.65
N SER A 15 -7.77 -10.49 -8.90
CA SER A 15 -7.29 -11.87 -8.84
C SER A 15 -7.47 -12.47 -7.44
N ARG A 16 -8.03 -13.68 -7.38
CA ARG A 16 -8.08 -14.49 -6.14
C ARG A 16 -6.71 -14.95 -5.64
N HIS A 17 -5.69 -14.88 -6.50
CA HIS A 17 -4.33 -15.28 -6.19
C HIS A 17 -3.56 -14.07 -5.66
N ILE A 18 -3.27 -14.08 -4.36
CA ILE A 18 -2.68 -12.92 -3.67
C ILE A 18 -1.34 -12.49 -4.27
N ASP A 19 -0.52 -13.43 -4.70
CA ASP A 19 0.74 -13.16 -5.40
C ASP A 19 0.52 -12.32 -6.67
N VAL A 20 -0.58 -12.52 -7.40
CA VAL A 20 -0.95 -11.70 -8.55
C VAL A 20 -1.52 -10.35 -8.12
N SER A 21 -2.57 -10.36 -7.28
CA SER A 21 -3.27 -9.12 -6.89
C SER A 21 -2.37 -8.18 -6.09
N TYR A 22 -1.38 -8.71 -5.36
CA TYR A 22 -0.43 -7.91 -4.58
C TYR A 22 0.44 -7.01 -5.47
N PHE A 23 1.00 -7.56 -6.54
CA PHE A 23 1.81 -6.78 -7.46
C PHE A 23 0.95 -5.82 -8.29
N ALA A 24 -0.25 -6.25 -8.70
CA ALA A 24 -1.21 -5.36 -9.35
C ALA A 24 -1.60 -4.19 -8.44
N ALA A 25 -1.87 -4.46 -7.17
CA ALA A 25 -2.17 -3.44 -6.17
C ALA A 25 -1.03 -2.43 -5.97
N GLY A 26 0.22 -2.88 -6.00
CA GLY A 26 1.38 -1.97 -5.93
C GLY A 26 1.51 -1.06 -7.14
N ILE A 27 1.32 -1.59 -8.33
CA ILE A 27 1.30 -0.79 -9.56
C ILE A 27 0.14 0.21 -9.51
N ALA A 28 -1.05 -0.24 -9.12
CA ALA A 28 -2.22 0.62 -8.96
C ALA A 28 -1.98 1.73 -7.93
N ALA A 29 -1.42 1.41 -6.76
CA ALA A 29 -1.13 2.38 -5.71
C ALA A 29 -0.20 3.51 -6.19
N HIS A 30 0.85 3.16 -6.94
CA HIS A 30 1.74 4.16 -7.54
C HIS A 30 1.02 5.04 -8.56
N LEU A 31 0.24 4.47 -9.49
CA LEU A 31 -0.51 5.26 -10.47
C LEU A 31 -1.55 6.17 -9.83
N LEU A 32 -2.27 5.66 -8.84
CA LEU A 32 -3.32 6.40 -8.14
C LEU A 32 -2.76 7.53 -7.28
N SER A 33 -1.49 7.42 -6.87
CA SER A 33 -0.78 8.46 -6.10
C SER A 33 -0.42 9.71 -6.90
N ASP A 34 -0.41 9.63 -8.24
CA ASP A 34 -0.15 10.79 -9.12
C ASP A 34 -1.33 11.79 -9.16
N GLY A 35 -2.46 11.41 -8.57
CA GLY A 35 -3.61 12.29 -8.35
C GLY A 35 -4.60 12.37 -9.52
N PRO A 36 -5.71 13.08 -9.33
CA PRO A 36 -6.82 13.11 -10.29
C PRO A 36 -6.44 13.72 -11.65
N ARG A 37 -5.62 14.78 -11.66
CA ARG A 37 -5.20 15.44 -12.91
C ARG A 37 -4.37 14.53 -13.81
N ALA A 38 -3.46 13.74 -13.22
CA ALA A 38 -2.68 12.77 -13.98
C ALA A 38 -3.59 11.69 -14.56
N TRP A 39 -4.55 11.21 -13.76
CA TRP A 39 -5.54 10.23 -14.19
C TRP A 39 -6.38 10.73 -15.37
N GLU A 40 -6.97 11.92 -15.27
CA GLU A 40 -7.74 12.57 -16.34
C GLU A 40 -6.95 12.67 -17.65
N ALA A 41 -5.65 13.03 -17.57
CA ALA A 41 -4.78 13.11 -18.73
C ALA A 41 -4.48 11.74 -19.37
N TRP A 42 -4.58 10.65 -18.60
CA TRP A 42 -4.29 9.30 -19.07
C TRP A 42 -5.51 8.56 -19.59
N THR A 43 -6.71 8.88 -19.09
CA THR A 43 -7.95 8.14 -19.33
C THR A 43 -9.03 9.06 -19.92
N ALA A 44 -8.90 9.39 -21.20
CA ALA A 44 -9.97 10.06 -21.96
C ALA A 44 -11.06 9.08 -22.44
N ASP A 45 -10.77 7.78 -22.39
CA ASP A 45 -11.67 6.70 -22.80
C ASP A 45 -12.63 6.33 -21.67
N GLN A 46 -13.93 6.62 -21.87
CA GLN A 46 -15.00 6.35 -20.91
C GLN A 46 -15.28 4.86 -20.69
N SER A 47 -14.66 3.96 -21.48
CA SER A 47 -14.74 2.52 -21.26
C SER A 47 -13.71 1.99 -20.24
N LEU A 48 -12.88 2.87 -19.67
CA LEU A 48 -11.92 2.56 -18.62
C LEU A 48 -12.55 2.75 -17.24
N PRO A 49 -12.10 1.99 -16.22
CA PRO A 49 -12.47 2.28 -14.85
C PRO A 49 -12.02 3.71 -14.48
N THR A 50 -12.84 4.40 -13.69
CA THR A 50 -12.47 5.70 -13.13
C THR A 50 -11.41 5.53 -12.05
N ARG A 51 -10.78 6.65 -11.65
CA ARG A 51 -9.80 6.65 -10.56
C ARG A 51 -10.43 6.11 -9.26
N GLU A 52 -11.65 6.54 -8.98
CA GLU A 52 -12.42 6.17 -7.80
C GLU A 52 -12.76 4.68 -7.82
N GLN A 53 -13.18 4.15 -8.98
CA GLN A 53 -13.44 2.71 -9.13
C GLN A 53 -12.17 1.88 -8.87
N LEU A 54 -11.01 2.32 -9.34
CA LEU A 54 -9.76 1.59 -9.11
C LEU A 54 -9.25 1.76 -7.67
N LEU A 55 -9.52 2.90 -7.01
CA LEU A 55 -9.28 3.11 -5.58
C LEU A 55 -10.13 2.17 -4.73
N ASP A 56 -11.41 2.03 -5.06
CA ASP A 56 -12.33 1.11 -4.38
C ASP A 56 -11.89 -0.35 -4.58
N GLN A 57 -11.49 -0.74 -5.80
CA GLN A 57 -10.92 -2.06 -6.07
C GLN A 57 -9.64 -2.30 -5.27
N LEU A 58 -8.75 -1.30 -5.17
CA LEU A 58 -7.51 -1.41 -4.39
C LEU A 58 -7.82 -1.64 -2.91
N ALA A 59 -8.73 -0.87 -2.33
CA ALA A 59 -9.14 -1.05 -0.94
C ALA A 59 -9.77 -2.43 -0.72
N ASN A 60 -10.64 -2.87 -1.64
CA ASN A 60 -11.28 -4.17 -1.57
C ASN A 60 -10.27 -5.33 -1.69
N ALA A 61 -9.28 -5.23 -2.58
CA ALA A 61 -8.24 -6.24 -2.71
C ALA A 61 -7.44 -6.37 -1.41
N VAL A 62 -6.92 -5.26 -0.87
CA VAL A 62 -6.06 -5.27 0.32
C VAL A 62 -6.81 -5.77 1.56
N THR A 63 -8.09 -5.41 1.72
CA THR A 63 -8.87 -5.81 2.90
C THR A 63 -9.30 -7.28 2.90
N ASN A 64 -9.39 -7.92 1.73
CA ASN A 64 -9.82 -9.32 1.60
C ASN A 64 -8.68 -10.33 1.53
N TRP A 65 -7.42 -9.88 1.53
CA TRP A 65 -6.29 -10.79 1.53
C TRP A 65 -6.20 -11.59 2.82
N GLN A 66 -6.03 -12.90 2.69
CA GLN A 66 -5.58 -13.73 3.78
C GLN A 66 -4.08 -13.53 3.95
N THR A 67 -3.64 -13.11 5.14
CA THR A 67 -2.23 -12.89 5.42
C THR A 67 -1.45 -14.19 5.17
N PRO A 68 -0.47 -14.18 4.24
CA PRO A 68 0.33 -15.36 3.94
C PRO A 68 1.10 -15.84 5.18
N GLN A 69 1.38 -17.14 5.26
CA GLN A 69 2.16 -17.67 6.39
C GLN A 69 3.62 -17.23 6.33
N GLY A 70 4.23 -17.19 5.14
CA GLY A 70 5.63 -16.82 4.91
C GLY A 70 5.84 -15.45 4.27
N GLU A 71 7.11 -15.05 4.13
CA GLU A 71 7.52 -13.87 3.35
C GLU A 71 7.18 -14.11 1.86
N MET A 72 6.43 -13.19 1.24
CA MET A 72 6.05 -13.28 -0.18
C MET A 72 6.92 -12.44 -1.10
N VAL A 73 7.54 -11.40 -0.53
CA VAL A 73 8.23 -10.36 -1.28
C VAL A 73 9.42 -9.90 -0.46
N ALA A 74 10.49 -9.53 -1.16
CA ALA A 74 11.66 -8.95 -0.54
C ALA A 74 11.87 -7.50 -0.98
N TYR A 75 12.01 -6.60 -0.01
CA TYR A 75 12.36 -5.21 -0.26
C TYR A 75 13.84 -4.94 -0.06
N ARG A 76 14.36 -4.02 -0.90
CA ARG A 76 15.70 -3.46 -0.77
C ARG A 76 15.69 -2.06 -0.13
N SER A 77 14.54 -1.39 -0.13
CA SER A 77 14.31 -0.09 0.51
C SER A 77 12.81 0.13 0.72
N PHE A 78 12.46 0.93 1.73
CA PHE A 78 11.11 1.44 1.98
C PHE A 78 10.85 2.83 1.40
N GLN A 79 11.86 3.52 0.84
CA GLN A 79 11.69 4.85 0.24
C GLN A 79 10.49 4.97 -0.73
N PRO A 80 10.23 4.01 -1.65
CA PRO A 80 9.08 4.09 -2.55
C PRO A 80 7.71 4.03 -1.83
N PHE A 81 7.65 3.51 -0.61
CA PHE A 81 6.42 3.42 0.18
C PHE A 81 6.13 4.71 0.93
N PHE A 82 7.16 5.51 1.26
CA PHE A 82 6.98 6.72 2.07
C PHE A 82 6.20 7.82 1.36
N SER A 83 6.33 7.94 0.03
CA SER A 83 5.47 8.83 -0.76
C SER A 83 4.01 8.36 -0.73
N LEU A 84 3.77 7.05 -0.83
CA LEU A 84 2.43 6.46 -0.79
C LEU A 84 1.76 6.61 0.58
N LEU A 85 2.52 6.42 1.67
CA LEU A 85 2.05 6.65 3.04
C LEU A 85 1.61 8.12 3.27
N LYS A 86 2.19 9.06 2.53
CA LYS A 86 1.86 10.50 2.61
C LYS A 86 0.73 10.92 1.67
N CYS A 87 0.16 10.00 0.90
CA CYS A 87 -0.93 10.28 -0.05
C CYS A 87 -2.29 10.37 0.69
N THR A 88 -2.53 11.50 1.39
CA THR A 88 -3.74 11.70 2.21
C THR A 88 -5.03 11.80 1.40
N GLU A 89 -4.95 12.16 0.12
CA GLU A 89 -6.09 12.24 -0.80
C GLU A 89 -6.59 10.86 -1.27
N ALA A 90 -5.88 9.78 -0.95
CA ALA A 90 -6.22 8.43 -1.39
C ALA A 90 -5.84 7.38 -0.33
N TYR A 91 -6.72 7.20 0.67
CA TYR A 91 -6.50 6.20 1.71
C TYR A 91 -6.19 4.78 1.20
N PRO A 92 -6.73 4.27 0.06
CA PRO A 92 -6.39 2.93 -0.42
C PRO A 92 -4.91 2.78 -0.82
N VAL A 93 -4.29 3.88 -1.26
CA VAL A 93 -2.85 3.95 -1.55
C VAL A 93 -2.05 3.80 -0.26
N GLN A 94 -2.42 4.54 0.78
CA GLN A 94 -1.80 4.44 2.11
C GLN A 94 -2.01 3.04 2.71
N LEU A 95 -3.21 2.47 2.56
CA LEU A 95 -3.58 1.15 3.05
C LEU A 95 -2.72 0.06 2.43
N TRP A 96 -2.53 0.07 1.10
CA TRP A 96 -1.62 -0.87 0.45
C TRP A 96 -0.19 -0.73 0.97
N ALA A 97 0.32 0.51 1.07
CA ALA A 97 1.69 0.77 1.47
C ALA A 97 1.98 0.30 2.90
N VAL A 98 1.09 0.59 3.86
CA VAL A 98 1.25 0.15 5.24
C VAL A 98 1.08 -1.36 5.38
N TRP A 99 0.18 -1.98 4.60
CA TRP A 99 0.03 -3.44 4.58
C TRP A 99 1.31 -4.13 4.10
N ALA A 100 1.92 -3.63 3.02
CA ALA A 100 3.17 -4.16 2.48
C ALA A 100 4.32 -4.10 3.49
N ILE A 101 4.45 -2.98 4.21
CA ILE A 101 5.43 -2.81 5.28
C ILE A 101 5.13 -3.77 6.44
N HIS A 102 3.87 -3.84 6.86
CA HIS A 102 3.42 -4.74 7.93
C HIS A 102 3.76 -6.19 7.65
N HIS A 103 3.46 -6.66 6.44
CA HIS A 103 3.75 -8.03 6.01
C HIS A 103 5.24 -8.36 6.19
N VAL A 104 6.15 -7.57 5.61
CA VAL A 104 7.57 -7.90 5.68
C VAL A 104 8.15 -7.72 7.09
N CYS A 105 7.71 -6.71 7.85
CA CYS A 105 8.15 -6.49 9.23
C CYS A 105 7.72 -7.61 10.16
N THR A 106 6.54 -8.19 9.97
CA THR A 106 6.07 -9.31 10.81
C THR A 106 6.66 -10.66 10.39
N LYS A 107 6.97 -10.86 9.10
CA LYS A 107 7.55 -12.12 8.61
C LYS A 107 9.06 -12.22 8.75
N ASN A 108 9.77 -11.09 8.67
CA ASN A 108 11.22 -11.06 8.79
C ASN A 108 11.67 -9.79 9.54
N PRO A 109 11.30 -9.68 10.83
CA PRO A 109 11.52 -8.46 11.62
C PRO A 109 12.99 -8.08 11.69
N LYS A 110 13.90 -9.04 11.91
CA LYS A 110 15.35 -8.78 12.00
C LYS A 110 15.89 -7.97 10.83
N LYS A 111 15.41 -8.23 9.61
CA LYS A 111 15.83 -7.52 8.41
C LYS A 111 15.08 -6.19 8.27
N TYR A 112 13.75 -6.24 8.29
CA TYR A 112 12.92 -5.13 7.84
C TYR A 112 12.70 -4.07 8.92
N CYS A 113 12.63 -4.44 10.20
CA CYS A 113 12.57 -3.46 11.31
C CYS A 113 13.80 -2.55 11.29
N GLY A 114 15.00 -3.13 11.16
CA GLY A 114 16.23 -2.35 11.09
C GLY A 114 16.31 -1.45 9.84
N MET A 115 15.80 -1.92 8.70
CA MET A 115 15.70 -1.10 7.48
C MET A 115 14.73 0.07 7.68
N LEU A 116 13.54 -0.19 8.24
CA LEU A 116 12.51 0.82 8.49
C LEU A 116 13.00 1.93 9.44
N ILE A 117 13.74 1.57 10.49
CA ILE A 117 14.37 2.53 11.40
C ILE A 117 15.41 3.38 10.68
N ARG A 118 16.37 2.76 9.99
CA ARG A 118 17.46 3.48 9.30
C ARG A 118 16.97 4.44 8.23
N GLU A 119 15.87 4.10 7.57
CA GLU A 119 15.29 4.91 6.51
C GLU A 119 14.31 5.98 7.02
N GLY A 120 14.05 6.05 8.34
CA GLY A 120 13.19 7.08 8.94
C GLY A 120 11.69 6.79 8.85
N GLY A 121 11.29 5.55 8.54
CA GLY A 121 9.88 5.19 8.38
C GLY A 121 9.09 5.21 9.70
N VAL A 122 9.78 5.07 10.84
CA VAL A 122 9.14 5.04 12.18
C VAL A 122 8.36 6.33 12.47
N GLU A 123 8.93 7.49 12.15
CA GLU A 123 8.25 8.76 12.41
C GLU A 123 7.02 8.95 11.50
N ILE A 124 7.07 8.45 10.26
CA ILE A 124 5.91 8.46 9.37
C ILE A 124 4.78 7.60 9.96
N LEU A 125 5.10 6.39 10.46
CA LEU A 125 4.10 5.50 11.05
C LEU A 125 3.47 6.08 12.32
N LYS A 126 4.27 6.72 13.19
CA LYS A 126 3.75 7.41 14.39
C LYS A 126 2.78 8.54 14.03
N LEU A 127 3.13 9.37 13.05
CA LEU A 127 2.27 10.46 12.59
C LEU A 127 0.93 9.93 12.06
N LEU A 128 0.96 8.86 11.28
CA LEU A 128 -0.27 8.23 10.77
C LEU A 128 -1.10 7.60 11.88
N GLU A 129 -0.47 6.91 12.83
CA GLU A 129 -1.15 6.23 13.94
C GLU A 129 -1.86 7.20 14.89
N GLN A 130 -1.26 8.37 15.13
CA GLN A 130 -1.77 9.38 16.07
C GLN A 130 -2.85 10.29 15.47
N ASN A 131 -2.97 10.37 14.14
CA ASN A 131 -3.94 11.24 13.47
C ASN A 131 -5.31 10.55 13.35
N GLU A 132 -6.11 10.62 14.41
CA GLU A 132 -7.38 9.90 14.47
C GLU A 132 -8.48 10.44 13.56
N GLU A 133 -8.44 11.74 13.27
CA GLU A 133 -9.47 12.46 12.53
C GLU A 133 -9.36 12.24 11.02
N GLU A 134 -8.13 12.17 10.49
CA GLU A 134 -7.90 12.12 9.05
C GLU A 134 -7.51 10.71 8.54
N ILE A 135 -6.98 9.84 9.40
CA ILE A 135 -6.46 8.53 8.99
C ILE A 135 -7.42 7.38 9.34
N GLN A 136 -7.67 6.54 8.34
CA GLN A 136 -8.56 5.40 8.46
C GLN A 136 -8.14 4.43 9.59
N PRO A 137 -9.08 3.90 10.38
CA PRO A 137 -8.76 3.05 11.54
C PRO A 137 -7.91 1.82 11.21
N ASN A 138 -8.12 1.20 10.05
CA ASN A 138 -7.34 0.03 9.61
C ASN A 138 -5.88 0.38 9.29
N ILE A 139 -5.61 1.56 8.71
CA ILE A 139 -4.25 2.06 8.48
C ILE A 139 -3.56 2.28 9.83
N ARG A 140 -4.24 2.95 10.77
CA ARG A 140 -3.71 3.20 12.13
C ARG A 140 -3.40 1.91 12.87
N ALA A 141 -4.28 0.91 12.78
CA ALA A 141 -4.08 -0.41 13.38
C ALA A 141 -2.84 -1.12 12.82
N LEU A 142 -2.62 -1.05 11.50
CA LEU A 142 -1.42 -1.61 10.87
C LEU A 142 -0.15 -0.85 11.28
N CYS A 143 -0.20 0.49 11.34
CA CYS A 143 0.90 1.30 11.87
C CYS A 143 1.26 0.88 13.30
N ARG A 144 0.27 0.81 14.19
CA ARG A 144 0.46 0.37 15.58
C ARG A 144 1.09 -1.02 15.66
N SER A 145 0.58 -1.98 14.88
CA SER A 145 1.13 -3.35 14.86
C SER A 145 2.60 -3.39 14.39
N ILE A 146 2.98 -2.55 13.42
CA ILE A 146 4.40 -2.41 13.02
C ILE A 146 5.22 -1.82 14.16
N LEU A 147 4.73 -0.75 14.80
CA LEU A 147 5.41 -0.09 15.92
C LEU A 147 5.62 -1.06 17.10
N ASP A 148 4.61 -1.86 17.44
CA ASP A 148 4.72 -2.91 18.46
C ASP A 148 5.75 -3.97 18.08
N THR A 149 5.80 -4.36 16.80
CA THR A 149 6.80 -5.29 16.29
C THR A 149 8.22 -4.72 16.45
N LEU A 150 8.42 -3.42 16.22
CA LEU A 150 9.73 -2.76 16.43
C LEU A 150 10.20 -2.85 17.89
N LEU A 151 9.29 -2.75 18.85
CA LEU A 151 9.63 -2.83 20.28
C LEU A 151 10.15 -4.21 20.70
N LEU A 152 9.77 -5.27 19.98
CA LEU A 152 10.25 -6.64 20.22
C LEU A 152 11.63 -6.91 19.61
N TYR A 153 12.05 -6.07 18.66
CA TYR A 153 13.33 -6.19 17.94
C TYR A 153 14.10 -4.86 17.94
N PRO A 154 14.45 -4.32 19.13
CA PRO A 154 15.29 -3.13 19.21
C PRO A 154 16.65 -3.42 18.57
N LEU A 155 17.18 -2.41 17.86
CA LEU A 155 18.52 -2.46 17.26
C LEU A 155 19.62 -2.54 18.31
#